data_AF-T0TU80-F1
#
_entry.id   AF-T0TU80-F1
#
_cell.length_a   1.000
_cell.length_b   1.000
_cell.length_c   1.000
_cell.angle_alpha   90.00
_cell.angle_beta   90.00
_cell.angle_gamma   90.00
#
_symmetry.space_group_name_H-M   'P 1'
#
loop_
_entity.id
_entity.type
_entity.pdbx_description
1 polymer ?
#
loop_
_entity_poly.entity_id
_entity_poly.type
_entity_poly.pdbx_seq_one_letter_code
_entity_poly.pdbx_strand_id
1 'polypeptide(L)'
;MTFHRETEATHKLEGVSNYLTKAAQERLNTSNVFQYDSNKLQASDIVTDSPWTNTEDEWIQVKEGDKFVVTYDGLNQSSMLVKNEASPIKRVVYRYEIVSLPSNDGKGIAKISKDPTVTMTVGASTDQAKPVKVAVDVEFYDKDGKMFNLNEHNAVVALNSLNHWNGAAYVETSERPRPITVEAKDVNGNTVRGTYNPYADGSTLAIQNGEVVTKSGYADFGGVTVNISADNPLKVVVPITDWNGSEWFVSREIPSDVTTLNASGSGNGHALGNQDYTFGDKDDVIGTYSVSAETGLITFTPKKKYQSTRHQEYVNIGDNQFIAIPKSSVTYDAATKEVTSVNDNQYIDHGSVYNGETTSDLTGWDNEDSPYLYYGGAGIKMTNGHLVFTADGANADGAPTVYWFAINSNLGLPKNPGEKPEEPKAPTPPTAPTKPLMKTVGINPQAPTPPTPPKEPVVPTPPTPEVVEVPGKPQAPTPPTGPVAPTPPTPKVVEVPAKPVEPTPPTGPVAPTPPTPKVVEVPAKPVEPKTPAKPTVVWHKNYVVERVSHVVPPTPKTPQKPVTPPTPPTPDTEVPVVAQPELPQTGEHTSNAGFLGLLSMIFAAFIGFFKRHKED
;
A
#
# COMPACT_ATOMS: atom_id res chain seq x y z
N MET A 1 29.08 -21.49 -6.56
CA MET A 1 28.22 -21.94 -5.45
C MET A 1 26.78 -21.90 -5.91
N THR A 2 25.96 -22.84 -5.47
CA THR A 2 24.51 -22.86 -5.64
C THR A 2 23.89 -22.76 -4.25
N PHE A 3 23.20 -21.66 -3.97
CA PHE A 3 22.55 -21.35 -2.70
C PHE A 3 21.42 -20.34 -2.98
N HIS A 4 20.35 -20.80 -3.63
CA HIS A 4 19.29 -19.93 -4.17
C HIS A 4 18.01 -19.95 -3.34
N ARG A 5 17.62 -21.10 -2.81
CA ARG A 5 16.41 -21.26 -2.00
C ARG A 5 16.47 -22.53 -1.18
N GLU A 6 15.96 -22.51 0.04
CA GLU A 6 15.93 -23.66 0.96
C GLU A 6 14.64 -23.63 1.79
N THR A 7 13.50 -23.91 1.15
CA THR A 7 12.16 -23.75 1.77
C THR A 7 11.87 -24.73 2.89
N GLU A 8 12.58 -25.86 2.92
CA GLU A 8 12.42 -26.95 3.89
C GLU A 8 13.51 -26.92 4.97
N ALA A 9 14.34 -25.88 5.02
CA ALA A 9 15.33 -25.72 6.07
C ALA A 9 14.65 -25.59 7.44
N THR A 10 15.34 -26.06 8.47
CA THR A 10 14.97 -25.76 9.86
C THR A 10 16.07 -24.95 10.52
N HIS A 11 15.71 -24.08 11.46
CA HIS A 11 16.67 -23.18 12.09
C HIS A 11 16.70 -23.32 13.61
N LYS A 12 17.86 -22.98 14.20
CA LYS A 12 18.05 -22.90 15.65
C LYS A 12 18.74 -21.59 16.00
N LEU A 13 18.15 -20.84 16.92
CA LEU A 13 18.74 -19.61 17.48
C LEU A 13 19.49 -19.93 18.78
N GLU A 14 20.67 -19.34 18.93
CA GLU A 14 21.47 -19.40 20.15
C GLU A 14 21.95 -17.99 20.50
N GLY A 15 21.97 -17.64 21.80
CA GLY A 15 22.36 -16.31 22.26
C GLY A 15 21.23 -15.27 22.28
N VAL A 16 19.98 -15.67 22.03
CA VAL A 16 18.79 -14.81 22.12
C VAL A 16 18.00 -15.13 23.39
N SER A 17 17.61 -14.08 24.12
CA SER A 17 16.81 -14.17 25.35
C SER A 17 15.47 -13.45 25.27
N ASN A 18 15.21 -12.68 24.22
CA ASN A 18 14.04 -11.82 24.08
C ASN A 18 13.32 -12.12 22.75
N TYR A 19 12.26 -12.91 22.81
CA TYR A 19 11.43 -13.25 21.65
C TYR A 19 10.14 -12.43 21.67
N LEU A 20 9.70 -11.96 20.51
CA LEU A 20 8.39 -11.35 20.37
C LEU A 20 7.31 -12.43 20.44
N THR A 21 6.23 -12.17 21.18
CA THR A 21 5.02 -13.00 21.13
C THR A 21 4.35 -12.89 19.75
N LYS A 22 3.61 -13.93 19.33
CA LYS A 22 2.83 -13.88 18.09
C LYS A 22 1.80 -12.74 18.09
N ALA A 23 1.19 -12.47 19.24
CA ALA A 23 0.24 -11.37 19.41
C ALA A 23 0.90 -9.98 19.26
N ALA A 24 2.12 -9.81 19.76
CA ALA A 24 2.88 -8.58 19.55
C ALA A 24 3.21 -8.37 18.07
N GLN A 25 3.67 -9.43 17.39
CA GLN A 25 3.99 -9.38 15.96
C GLN A 25 2.73 -9.00 15.14
N GLU A 26 1.58 -9.63 15.41
CA GLU A 26 0.33 -9.31 14.72
C GLU A 26 -0.09 -7.84 14.94
N ARG A 27 0.02 -7.34 16.18
CA ARG A 27 -0.31 -5.95 16.51
C ARG A 27 0.60 -4.94 15.82
N LEU A 28 1.90 -5.24 15.73
CA LEU A 28 2.89 -4.34 15.13
C LEU A 28 2.84 -4.36 13.59
N ASN A 29 2.35 -5.45 12.98
CA ASN A 29 2.29 -5.68 11.54
C ASN A 29 1.28 -4.78 10.78
N THR A 30 1.50 -3.46 10.88
CA THR A 30 0.71 -2.40 10.25
C THR A 30 1.20 -2.09 8.82
N SER A 31 2.50 -2.28 8.57
CA SER A 31 3.13 -2.23 7.26
C SER A 31 4.50 -2.92 7.30
N ASN A 32 5.12 -3.07 6.12
CA ASN A 32 6.44 -3.67 6.01
C ASN A 32 7.53 -2.91 6.78
N VAL A 33 7.37 -1.59 6.98
CA VAL A 33 8.33 -0.73 7.68
C VAL A 33 7.92 -0.52 9.15
N PHE A 34 6.68 -0.08 9.42
CA PHE A 34 6.25 0.27 10.78
C PHE A 34 6.14 -0.92 11.76
N GLN A 35 6.18 -2.16 11.28
CA GLN A 35 6.31 -3.32 12.17
C GLN A 35 7.64 -3.37 12.94
N TYR A 36 8.64 -2.57 12.52
CA TYR A 36 9.93 -2.43 13.17
C TYR A 36 10.03 -1.17 14.06
N ASP A 37 8.90 -0.50 14.32
CA ASP A 37 8.81 0.61 15.28
C ASP A 37 9.00 0.08 16.71
N SER A 38 10.27 0.04 17.14
CA SER A 38 10.67 -0.50 18.44
C SER A 38 10.14 0.32 19.62
N ASN A 39 9.73 1.57 19.41
CA ASN A 39 9.12 2.41 20.45
C ASN A 39 7.70 1.95 20.80
N LYS A 40 7.08 1.13 19.94
CA LYS A 40 5.76 0.52 20.19
C LYS A 40 5.82 -0.83 20.91
N LEU A 41 7.02 -1.32 21.23
CA LEU A 41 7.18 -2.52 22.06
C LEU A 41 6.78 -2.24 23.50
N GLN A 42 6.09 -3.22 24.09
CA GLN A 42 5.65 -3.25 25.47
C GLN A 42 6.36 -4.40 26.19
N ALA A 43 6.51 -4.32 27.51
CA ALA A 43 7.16 -5.40 28.27
C ALA A 43 6.44 -6.75 28.10
N SER A 44 5.11 -6.76 27.96
CA SER A 44 4.31 -7.95 27.72
C SER A 44 4.50 -8.58 26.33
N ASP A 45 5.14 -7.86 25.40
CA ASP A 45 5.40 -8.38 24.06
C ASP A 45 6.56 -9.37 24.03
N ILE A 46 7.38 -9.38 25.08
CA ILE A 46 8.65 -10.10 25.12
C ILE A 46 8.57 -11.30 26.06
N VAL A 47 8.98 -12.46 25.56
CA VAL A 47 9.07 -13.71 26.32
C VAL A 47 10.47 -14.31 26.17
N THR A 48 10.86 -15.15 27.13
CA THR A 48 12.20 -15.77 27.15
C THR A 48 12.28 -17.07 26.37
N ASP A 49 11.17 -17.80 26.29
CA ASP A 49 11.06 -19.00 25.46
C ASP A 49 10.44 -18.62 24.12
N SER A 50 11.05 -19.08 23.03
CA SER A 50 10.52 -18.77 21.71
C SER A 50 9.12 -19.35 21.51
N PRO A 51 8.12 -18.53 21.15
CA PRO A 51 6.81 -19.01 20.75
C PRO A 51 6.77 -19.46 19.28
N TRP A 52 7.89 -19.36 18.57
CA TRP A 52 8.02 -19.68 17.14
C TRP A 52 8.59 -21.09 16.97
N THR A 53 8.14 -21.77 15.92
CA THR A 53 8.72 -23.06 15.52
C THR A 53 9.98 -22.84 14.68
N ASN A 54 10.84 -23.85 14.62
CA ASN A 54 12.04 -23.87 13.78
C ASN A 54 11.76 -23.99 12.26
N THR A 55 10.52 -23.78 11.82
CA THR A 55 10.08 -23.89 10.41
C THR A 55 9.29 -22.66 9.94
N GLU A 56 9.16 -21.64 10.79
CA GLU A 56 8.51 -20.37 10.48
C GLU A 56 9.46 -19.19 10.70
N ASP A 57 9.10 -18.00 10.21
CA ASP A 57 9.89 -16.81 10.52
C ASP A 57 9.82 -16.53 12.02
N GLU A 58 10.97 -16.22 12.63
CA GLU A 58 11.11 -16.02 14.07
C GLU A 58 11.44 -14.56 14.39
N TRP A 59 10.73 -13.99 15.37
CA TRP A 59 10.80 -12.57 15.69
C TRP A 59 11.42 -12.34 17.06
N ILE A 60 12.43 -11.48 17.12
CA ILE A 60 13.23 -11.22 18.32
C ILE A 60 13.38 -9.72 18.56
N GLN A 61 13.49 -9.33 19.82
CA GLN A 61 14.00 -8.01 20.17
C GLN A 61 15.50 -8.10 20.25
N VAL A 62 16.18 -7.16 19.60
CA VAL A 62 17.63 -7.02 19.64
C VAL A 62 18.03 -5.73 20.32
N LYS A 63 19.26 -5.65 20.81
CA LYS A 63 19.91 -4.41 21.25
C LYS A 63 21.32 -4.27 20.72
N GLU A 64 21.85 -3.06 20.71
CA GLU A 64 23.27 -2.81 20.40
C GLU A 64 24.19 -3.69 21.27
N GLY A 65 25.17 -4.34 20.63
CA GLY A 65 26.11 -5.28 21.23
C GLY A 65 25.61 -6.72 21.32
N ASP A 66 24.35 -7.02 20.98
CA ASP A 66 23.87 -8.40 20.95
C ASP A 66 24.62 -9.23 19.92
N LYS A 67 24.96 -10.46 20.32
CA LYS A 67 25.57 -11.48 19.46
C LYS A 67 24.75 -12.75 19.54
N PHE A 68 24.36 -13.27 18.39
CA PHE A 68 23.57 -14.50 18.32
C PHE A 68 23.93 -15.30 17.08
N VAL A 69 23.60 -16.59 17.13
CA VAL A 69 23.91 -17.55 16.08
C VAL A 69 22.61 -18.14 15.58
N VAL A 70 22.45 -18.20 14.26
CA VAL A 70 21.38 -18.91 13.59
C VAL A 70 21.98 -20.05 12.78
N THR A 71 21.70 -21.27 13.20
CA THR A 71 22.13 -22.48 12.48
C THR A 71 20.96 -23.02 11.68
N TYR A 72 21.15 -23.21 10.38
CA TYR A 72 20.17 -23.83 9.49
C TYR A 72 20.63 -25.22 9.06
N ASP A 73 19.75 -26.19 9.22
CA ASP A 73 19.93 -27.58 8.83
C ASP A 73 18.88 -28.00 7.79
N GLY A 74 18.99 -29.22 7.27
CA GLY A 74 18.01 -29.76 6.32
C GLY A 74 18.17 -29.24 4.88
N LEU A 75 19.27 -28.55 4.57
CA LEU A 75 19.53 -28.02 3.24
C LEU A 75 19.64 -29.15 2.19
N ASN A 76 18.92 -28.98 1.09
CA ASN A 76 18.81 -30.00 0.06
C ASN A 76 18.91 -29.48 -1.39
N GLN A 77 18.94 -28.16 -1.59
CA GLN A 77 19.07 -27.55 -2.92
C GLN A 77 20.42 -26.87 -3.17
N SER A 78 21.29 -26.85 -2.16
CA SER A 78 22.53 -26.08 -2.19
C SER A 78 23.80 -26.93 -2.33
N SER A 79 24.79 -26.38 -3.01
CA SER A 79 26.09 -27.03 -3.24
C SER A 79 27.24 -26.04 -3.46
N MET A 80 28.45 -26.50 -3.13
CA MET A 80 29.71 -25.82 -3.44
C MET A 80 30.43 -26.61 -4.53
N LEU A 81 31.04 -25.90 -5.49
CA LEU A 81 31.85 -26.57 -6.52
C LEU A 81 33.24 -26.87 -5.96
N VAL A 82 33.59 -28.16 -5.85
CA VAL A 82 34.88 -28.64 -5.36
C VAL A 82 35.52 -29.50 -6.45
N LYS A 83 36.67 -29.09 -6.99
CA LYS A 83 37.34 -29.78 -8.11
C LYS A 83 36.41 -30.06 -9.31
N ASN A 84 35.53 -29.11 -9.63
CA ASN A 84 34.49 -29.18 -10.67
C ASN A 84 33.36 -30.18 -10.41
N GLU A 85 33.26 -30.74 -9.21
CA GLU A 85 32.14 -31.57 -8.78
C GLU A 85 31.28 -30.82 -7.76
N ALA A 86 29.96 -31.04 -7.80
CA ALA A 86 29.04 -30.43 -6.85
C ALA A 86 29.09 -31.17 -5.51
N SER A 87 29.66 -30.54 -4.49
CA SER A 87 29.62 -31.02 -3.11
C SER A 87 28.41 -30.41 -2.38
N PRO A 88 27.50 -31.21 -1.80
CA PRO A 88 26.32 -30.68 -1.11
C PRO A 88 26.67 -29.77 0.07
N ILE A 89 25.96 -28.65 0.20
CA ILE A 89 25.92 -27.85 1.43
C ILE A 89 24.77 -28.39 2.28
N LYS A 90 25.06 -28.84 3.50
CA LYS A 90 24.07 -29.45 4.40
C LYS A 90 23.70 -28.60 5.61
N ARG A 91 24.55 -27.63 5.95
CA ARG A 91 24.31 -26.66 7.01
C ARG A 91 24.89 -25.31 6.60
N VAL A 92 24.20 -24.25 7.00
CA VAL A 92 24.72 -22.88 6.99
C VAL A 92 24.56 -22.28 8.37
N VAL A 93 25.59 -21.57 8.84
CA VAL A 93 25.59 -20.89 10.15
C VAL A 93 25.82 -19.41 9.90
N TYR A 94 24.92 -18.58 10.45
CA TYR A 94 25.09 -17.14 10.50
C TYR A 94 25.38 -16.71 11.92
N ARG A 95 26.44 -15.95 12.12
CA ARG A 95 26.76 -15.30 13.40
C ARG A 95 26.53 -13.82 13.24
N TYR A 96 25.56 -13.27 13.94
CA TYR A 96 25.20 -11.87 13.86
C TYR A 96 25.75 -11.09 15.05
N GLU A 97 26.14 -9.86 14.80
CA GLU A 97 26.41 -8.84 15.81
C GLU A 97 25.64 -7.56 15.45
N ILE A 98 24.81 -7.10 16.38
CA ILE A 98 24.08 -5.84 16.25
C ILE A 98 25.01 -4.72 16.68
N VAL A 99 25.53 -3.98 15.70
CA VAL A 99 26.58 -2.98 15.93
C VAL A 99 25.97 -1.63 16.32
N SER A 100 24.90 -1.21 15.64
CA SER A 100 24.23 0.05 15.95
C SER A 100 22.75 0.02 15.57
N LEU A 101 21.95 0.76 16.33
CA LEU A 101 20.53 0.99 16.10
C LEU A 101 20.19 2.48 16.36
N PRO A 102 19.25 3.07 15.60
CA PRO A 102 18.89 4.48 15.75
C PRO A 102 17.92 4.81 16.89
N SER A 103 17.40 3.82 17.60
CA SER A 103 16.47 4.05 18.71
C SER A 103 17.16 4.60 19.94
N ASN A 104 16.41 5.34 20.75
CA ASN A 104 16.96 5.98 21.95
C ASN A 104 17.44 4.99 23.02
N ASP A 105 16.77 3.85 23.14
CA ASP A 105 17.14 2.81 24.09
C ASP A 105 18.08 1.75 23.49
N GLY A 106 18.55 1.97 22.26
CA GLY A 106 19.44 1.06 21.54
C GLY A 106 18.81 -0.29 21.23
N LYS A 107 17.48 -0.40 21.18
CA LYS A 107 16.74 -1.63 20.85
C LYS A 107 16.04 -1.59 19.51
N GLY A 108 15.91 -2.75 18.90
CA GLY A 108 15.27 -2.96 17.60
C GLY A 108 14.49 -4.27 17.58
N ILE A 109 13.92 -4.55 16.41
CA ILE A 109 13.22 -5.78 16.10
C ILE A 109 13.97 -6.45 14.96
N ALA A 110 14.20 -7.75 15.06
CA ALA A 110 14.74 -8.55 13.97
C ALA A 110 13.79 -9.71 13.65
N LYS A 111 13.61 -9.95 12.36
CA LYS A 111 12.91 -11.11 11.79
C LYS A 111 13.96 -12.04 11.19
N ILE A 112 14.14 -13.20 11.80
CA ILE A 112 14.95 -14.29 11.27
C ILE A 112 14.08 -15.09 10.30
N SER A 113 14.48 -15.11 9.04
CA SER A 113 13.69 -15.81 8.03
C SER A 113 13.89 -17.32 8.15
N LYS A 114 12.82 -18.10 7.94
CA LYS A 114 12.93 -19.57 7.92
C LYS A 114 13.83 -20.10 6.82
N ASP A 115 13.92 -19.37 5.70
CA ASP A 115 14.78 -19.72 4.57
C ASP A 115 16.12 -18.96 4.72
N PRO A 116 17.25 -19.67 4.85
CA PRO A 116 18.54 -19.04 5.07
C PRO A 116 19.02 -18.16 3.89
N THR A 117 18.44 -18.32 2.70
CA THR A 117 18.73 -17.50 1.51
C THR A 117 18.02 -16.13 1.52
N VAL A 118 17.04 -15.98 2.41
CA VAL A 118 16.32 -14.72 2.70
C VAL A 118 16.96 -13.98 3.88
N THR A 119 17.68 -14.72 4.74
CA THR A 119 18.51 -14.20 5.83
C THR A 119 17.69 -13.45 6.89
N MET A 120 17.83 -12.13 7.04
CA MET A 120 17.27 -11.39 8.16
C MET A 120 16.76 -10.02 7.72
N THR A 121 15.67 -9.56 8.34
CA THR A 121 15.28 -8.15 8.34
C THR A 121 15.46 -7.60 9.74
N VAL A 122 16.07 -6.43 9.87
CA VAL A 122 16.29 -5.75 11.15
C VAL A 122 15.85 -4.30 11.02
N GLY A 123 15.26 -3.75 12.08
CA GLY A 123 14.92 -2.33 12.10
C GLY A 123 14.68 -1.82 13.51
N ALA A 124 14.63 -0.50 13.63
CA ALA A 124 14.33 0.19 14.88
C ALA A 124 13.73 1.57 14.58
N SER A 125 13.06 2.15 15.58
CA SER A 125 12.63 3.55 15.54
C SER A 125 13.81 4.48 15.29
N THR A 126 13.60 5.50 14.45
CA THR A 126 14.66 6.46 14.11
C THR A 126 14.64 7.66 15.02
N ASP A 127 15.19 7.50 16.22
CA ASP A 127 15.21 8.58 17.23
C ASP A 127 16.52 9.41 17.19
N GLN A 128 17.59 8.82 16.65
CA GLN A 128 18.93 9.39 16.56
C GLN A 128 19.45 9.31 15.13
N ALA A 129 20.37 10.21 14.79
CA ALA A 129 21.13 10.16 13.53
C ALA A 129 22.21 9.06 13.60
N LYS A 130 21.77 7.81 13.63
CA LYS A 130 22.58 6.60 13.60
C LYS A 130 21.99 5.64 12.55
N PRO A 131 22.78 4.73 11.99
CA PRO A 131 22.27 3.71 11.11
C PRO A 131 21.73 2.50 11.89
N VAL A 132 20.96 1.66 11.20
CA VAL A 132 20.91 0.24 11.53
C VAL A 132 22.17 -0.41 10.97
N LYS A 133 22.99 -1.02 11.81
CA LYS A 133 24.26 -1.64 11.41
C LYS A 133 24.42 -3.03 12.01
N VAL A 134 24.63 -4.03 11.15
CA VAL A 134 24.76 -5.44 11.53
C VAL A 134 25.98 -6.06 10.87
N ALA A 135 26.85 -6.67 11.67
CA ALA A 135 27.91 -7.52 11.16
C ALA A 135 27.42 -8.98 11.13
N VAL A 136 27.85 -9.72 10.11
CA VAL A 136 27.52 -11.13 9.96
C VAL A 136 28.72 -11.93 9.47
N ASP A 137 28.96 -13.07 10.10
CA ASP A 137 29.85 -14.11 9.58
C ASP A 137 29.00 -15.29 9.09
N VAL A 138 29.13 -15.66 7.81
CA VAL A 138 28.47 -16.83 7.22
C VAL A 138 29.45 -17.99 7.00
N GLU A 139 29.03 -19.19 7.43
CA GLU A 139 29.79 -20.42 7.33
C GLU A 139 28.97 -21.50 6.62
N PHE A 140 29.55 -22.20 5.64
CA PHE A 140 28.90 -23.29 4.91
C PHE A 140 29.57 -24.62 5.24
N TYR A 141 28.77 -25.66 5.46
CA TYR A 141 29.25 -26.98 5.86
C TYR A 141 28.78 -28.07 4.90
N ASP A 142 29.67 -29.02 4.63
CA ASP A 142 29.38 -30.18 3.79
C ASP A 142 28.59 -31.28 4.54
N LYS A 143 28.35 -32.40 3.85
CA LYS A 143 27.64 -33.56 4.39
C LYS A 143 28.31 -34.24 5.59
N ASP A 144 29.62 -34.04 5.76
CA ASP A 144 30.41 -34.63 6.83
C ASP A 144 30.58 -33.64 8.00
N GLY A 145 29.95 -32.46 7.91
CA GLY A 145 30.05 -31.39 8.90
C GLY A 145 31.36 -30.61 8.82
N LYS A 146 32.12 -30.72 7.73
CA LYS A 146 33.34 -29.94 7.50
C LYS A 146 32.99 -28.59 6.87
N MET A 147 33.54 -27.52 7.42
CA MET A 147 33.39 -26.17 6.87
C MET A 147 34.11 -26.06 5.52
N PHE A 148 33.45 -25.48 4.52
CA PHE A 148 34.07 -25.11 3.26
C PHE A 148 35.05 -23.94 3.46
N ASN A 149 36.26 -24.05 2.92
CA ASN A 149 37.19 -22.94 2.89
C ASN A 149 36.85 -22.02 1.71
N LEU A 150 36.27 -20.84 1.98
CA LEU A 150 35.83 -19.91 0.94
C LEU A 150 37.00 -19.39 0.09
N ASN A 151 38.23 -19.33 0.63
CA ASN A 151 39.41 -18.95 -0.16
C ASN A 151 39.80 -19.98 -1.24
N GLU A 152 39.44 -21.24 -1.05
CA GLU A 152 39.76 -22.33 -1.97
C GLU A 152 38.66 -22.57 -3.02
N HIS A 153 37.54 -21.85 -2.92
CA HIS A 153 36.35 -22.09 -3.73
C HIS A 153 35.84 -20.80 -4.37
N ASN A 154 35.23 -20.90 -5.56
CA ASN A 154 34.57 -19.75 -6.19
C ASN A 154 33.15 -19.61 -5.63
N ALA A 155 33.06 -19.16 -4.37
CA ALA A 155 31.82 -18.80 -3.72
C ALA A 155 31.45 -17.37 -4.10
N VAL A 156 30.54 -17.22 -5.06
CA VAL A 156 30.00 -15.91 -5.45
C VAL A 156 28.62 -15.76 -4.82
N VAL A 157 28.40 -14.64 -4.12
CA VAL A 157 27.09 -14.25 -3.60
C VAL A 157 26.65 -12.92 -4.20
N ALA A 158 25.34 -12.72 -4.20
CA ALA A 158 24.70 -11.50 -4.67
C ALA A 158 24.53 -10.51 -3.52
N LEU A 159 24.76 -9.24 -3.82
CA LEU A 159 24.34 -8.09 -3.03
C LEU A 159 23.29 -7.35 -3.85
N ASN A 160 22.05 -7.84 -3.82
CA ASN A 160 20.92 -7.19 -4.49
C ASN A 160 20.18 -6.27 -3.52
N SER A 161 19.28 -5.41 -4.04
CA SER A 161 18.47 -4.50 -3.21
C SER A 161 19.35 -3.58 -2.37
N LEU A 162 20.30 -2.88 -3.00
CA LEU A 162 21.06 -1.81 -2.33
C LEU A 162 20.44 -0.47 -2.70
N ASN A 163 19.38 -0.12 -1.98
CA ASN A 163 18.55 1.02 -2.30
C ASN A 163 19.17 2.33 -1.80
N HIS A 164 18.88 3.41 -2.52
CA HIS A 164 19.18 4.78 -2.14
C HIS A 164 18.06 5.69 -2.65
N TRP A 165 17.43 6.43 -1.75
CA TRP A 165 16.50 7.51 -2.10
C TRP A 165 16.77 8.79 -1.31
N ASN A 166 16.63 9.92 -1.99
CA ASN A 166 16.71 11.26 -1.40
C ASN A 166 15.32 11.80 -1.09
N GLY A 167 14.65 11.21 -0.10
CA GLY A 167 13.27 11.56 0.23
C GLY A 167 12.27 10.54 -0.27
N ALA A 168 11.44 9.99 0.61
CA ALA A 168 10.34 9.13 0.22
C ALA A 168 9.27 9.95 -0.54
N ALA A 169 8.69 9.34 -1.57
CA ALA A 169 7.58 9.94 -2.30
C ALA A 169 6.30 9.99 -1.45
N TYR A 170 5.58 11.11 -1.48
CA TYR A 170 4.32 11.30 -0.77
C TYR A 170 3.35 12.21 -1.54
N VAL A 171 2.13 12.33 -1.01
CA VAL A 171 1.10 13.29 -1.42
C VAL A 171 0.49 13.93 -0.16
N GLU A 172 -0.06 15.15 -0.26
CA GLU A 172 -0.65 15.85 0.88
C GLU A 172 -1.98 15.20 1.32
N THR A 173 -1.92 14.30 2.29
CA THR A 173 -3.07 13.50 2.75
C THR A 173 -4.04 14.28 3.64
N SER A 174 -3.58 15.38 4.25
CA SER A 174 -4.37 16.23 5.15
C SER A 174 -5.29 17.21 4.40
N GLU A 175 -5.10 17.36 3.09
CA GLU A 175 -5.78 18.37 2.29
C GLU A 175 -6.66 17.74 1.21
N ARG A 176 -7.55 18.54 0.64
CA ARG A 176 -8.40 18.15 -0.50
C ARG A 176 -8.49 19.31 -1.48
N PRO A 177 -8.51 19.05 -2.80
CA PRO A 177 -8.73 20.10 -3.77
C PRO A 177 -10.14 20.64 -3.61
N ARG A 178 -10.31 21.94 -3.92
CA ARG A 178 -11.64 22.49 -4.14
C ARG A 178 -12.34 21.71 -5.26
N PRO A 179 -13.65 21.43 -5.14
CA PRO A 179 -14.43 20.94 -6.26
C PRO A 179 -14.30 21.89 -7.46
N ILE A 180 -14.08 21.32 -8.63
CA ILE A 180 -14.02 22.11 -9.86
C ILE A 180 -15.43 22.43 -10.34
N THR A 181 -15.68 23.70 -10.67
CA THR A 181 -16.92 24.15 -11.31
C THR A 181 -16.70 24.21 -12.81
N VAL A 182 -17.69 23.73 -13.56
CA VAL A 182 -17.69 23.72 -15.02
C VAL A 182 -19.03 24.20 -15.55
N GLU A 183 -19.08 24.67 -16.80
CA GLU A 183 -20.32 25.06 -17.47
C GLU A 183 -20.41 24.55 -18.89
N ALA A 184 -21.64 24.29 -19.33
CA ALA A 184 -21.99 23.88 -20.69
C ALA A 184 -23.46 24.22 -20.96
N LYS A 185 -23.96 23.93 -22.17
CA LYS A 185 -25.38 24.12 -22.52
C LYS A 185 -26.22 22.90 -22.17
N ASP A 186 -27.39 23.12 -21.57
CA ASP A 186 -28.43 22.10 -21.43
C ASP A 186 -29.12 21.82 -22.78
N VAL A 187 -30.05 20.85 -22.79
CA VAL A 187 -30.85 20.50 -23.98
C VAL A 187 -31.71 21.63 -24.55
N ASN A 188 -31.92 22.71 -23.78
CA ASN A 188 -32.68 23.89 -24.18
C ASN A 188 -31.76 25.06 -24.61
N GLY A 189 -30.44 24.88 -24.59
CA GLY A 189 -29.46 25.92 -24.92
C GLY A 189 -29.11 26.88 -23.77
N ASN A 190 -29.59 26.64 -22.56
CA ASN A 190 -29.25 27.45 -21.38
C ASN A 190 -27.87 27.07 -20.86
N THR A 191 -27.07 28.06 -20.43
CA THR A 191 -25.84 27.76 -19.69
C THR A 191 -26.22 27.22 -18.32
N VAL A 192 -25.73 26.03 -18.00
CA VAL A 192 -25.87 25.39 -16.69
C VAL A 192 -24.50 25.04 -16.15
N ARG A 193 -24.39 25.01 -14.82
CA ARG A 193 -23.15 24.71 -14.11
C ARG A 193 -23.22 23.35 -13.45
N GLY A 194 -22.09 22.66 -13.50
CA GLY A 194 -21.89 21.40 -12.80
C GLY A 194 -20.66 21.48 -11.92
N THR A 195 -20.57 20.55 -10.97
CA THR A 195 -19.40 20.44 -10.10
C THR A 195 -18.87 19.02 -10.08
N TYR A 196 -17.55 18.88 -10.01
CA TYR A 196 -16.91 17.60 -9.75
C TYR A 196 -16.03 17.70 -8.51
N ASN A 197 -16.30 16.81 -7.55
CA ASN A 197 -15.48 16.64 -6.36
C ASN A 197 -14.89 15.22 -6.35
N PRO A 198 -13.58 15.06 -6.66
CA PRO A 198 -12.95 13.74 -6.68
C PRO A 198 -12.98 13.01 -5.32
N TYR A 199 -13.12 13.74 -4.22
CA TYR A 199 -13.10 13.19 -2.85
C TYR A 199 -14.42 13.40 -2.11
N ALA A 200 -15.54 13.44 -2.85
CA ALA A 200 -16.89 13.50 -2.26
C ALA A 200 -17.21 12.28 -1.37
N ASP A 201 -16.52 11.17 -1.60
CA ASP A 201 -16.60 9.93 -0.80
C ASP A 201 -15.88 10.01 0.55
N GLY A 202 -15.23 11.14 0.86
CA GLY A 202 -14.49 11.37 2.11
C GLY A 202 -13.07 10.80 2.11
N SER A 203 -12.64 10.11 1.05
CA SER A 203 -11.27 9.63 0.92
C SER A 203 -10.26 10.79 0.84
N THR A 204 -8.97 10.45 0.93
CA THR A 204 -7.84 11.39 0.85
C THR A 204 -7.04 11.15 -0.41
N LEU A 205 -6.15 12.09 -0.74
CA LEU A 205 -5.10 11.85 -1.73
C LEU A 205 -4.30 10.63 -1.30
N ALA A 206 -3.83 9.85 -2.28
CA ALA A 206 -3.08 8.63 -2.03
C ALA A 206 -1.98 8.43 -3.07
N ILE A 207 -0.92 7.77 -2.63
CA ILE A 207 0.17 7.27 -3.46
C ILE A 207 0.33 5.77 -3.15
N GLN A 208 0.54 4.96 -4.18
CA GLN A 208 0.72 3.52 -4.07
C GLN A 208 1.88 3.11 -4.98
N ASN A 209 2.88 2.42 -4.44
CA ASN A 209 4.08 2.01 -5.19
C ASN A 209 4.76 3.17 -5.94
N GLY A 210 4.86 4.35 -5.31
CA GLY A 210 5.43 5.54 -5.95
C GLY A 210 4.54 6.17 -7.06
N GLU A 211 3.35 5.63 -7.32
CA GLU A 211 2.38 6.11 -8.30
C GLU A 211 1.21 6.82 -7.60
N VAL A 212 0.87 8.03 -8.06
CA VAL A 212 -0.24 8.79 -7.50
C VAL A 212 -1.58 8.19 -7.92
N VAL A 213 -2.53 8.09 -6.99
CA VAL A 213 -3.86 7.56 -7.28
C VAL A 213 -4.72 8.67 -7.90
N THR A 214 -4.91 8.61 -9.22
CA THR A 214 -5.77 9.55 -9.95
C THR A 214 -7.25 9.23 -9.74
N LYS A 215 -8.10 10.27 -9.77
CA LYS A 215 -9.56 10.10 -9.77
C LYS A 215 -10.19 10.80 -10.96
N SER A 216 -11.06 10.09 -11.65
CA SER A 216 -11.75 10.60 -12.83
C SER A 216 -13.27 10.51 -12.67
N GLY A 217 -14.00 11.42 -13.30
CA GLY A 217 -15.44 11.43 -13.30
C GLY A 217 -16.02 12.54 -14.18
N TYR A 218 -17.31 12.76 -14.01
CA TYR A 218 -18.06 13.79 -14.72
C TYR A 218 -18.68 14.74 -13.71
N ALA A 219 -18.88 15.99 -14.11
CA ALA A 219 -19.55 16.97 -13.27
C ALA A 219 -21.03 16.62 -13.06
N ASP A 220 -21.51 16.79 -11.83
CA ASP A 220 -22.93 16.73 -11.50
C ASP A 220 -23.58 18.08 -11.79
N PHE A 221 -24.56 18.09 -12.70
CA PHE A 221 -25.35 19.24 -13.10
C PHE A 221 -26.70 19.33 -12.36
N GLY A 222 -26.85 18.65 -11.22
CA GLY A 222 -28.04 18.74 -10.38
C GLY A 222 -29.28 18.16 -11.04
N GLY A 223 -29.13 17.08 -11.80
CA GLY A 223 -30.21 16.41 -12.54
C GLY A 223 -30.55 17.04 -13.90
N VAL A 224 -29.87 18.12 -14.31
CA VAL A 224 -30.02 18.69 -15.65
C VAL A 224 -29.27 17.83 -16.67
N THR A 225 -29.93 17.51 -17.79
CA THR A 225 -29.28 16.81 -18.91
C THR A 225 -28.42 17.78 -19.71
N VAL A 226 -27.13 17.45 -19.80
CA VAL A 226 -26.11 18.20 -20.55
C VAL A 226 -25.39 17.23 -21.47
N ASN A 227 -25.35 17.54 -22.76
CA ASN A 227 -24.68 16.72 -23.77
C ASN A 227 -23.35 17.37 -24.17
N ILE A 228 -22.24 16.91 -23.60
CA ILE A 228 -20.91 17.44 -23.91
C ILE A 228 -20.43 16.89 -25.26
N SER A 229 -19.89 17.78 -26.10
CA SER A 229 -19.37 17.47 -27.43
C SER A 229 -18.52 18.62 -27.97
N ALA A 230 -17.93 18.48 -29.16
CA ALA A 230 -17.24 19.59 -29.83
C ALA A 230 -18.14 20.82 -30.08
N ASP A 231 -19.45 20.61 -30.32
CA ASP A 231 -20.43 21.67 -30.54
C ASP A 231 -21.00 22.26 -29.23
N ASN A 232 -20.79 21.57 -28.12
CA ASN A 232 -21.16 22.00 -26.77
C ASN A 232 -20.06 21.65 -25.77
N PRO A 233 -18.90 22.34 -25.85
CA PRO A 233 -17.75 21.98 -25.06
C PRO A 233 -17.93 22.32 -23.59
N LEU A 234 -17.39 21.46 -22.72
CA LEU A 234 -17.31 21.74 -21.29
C LEU A 234 -16.26 22.84 -21.04
N LYS A 235 -16.67 23.94 -20.40
CA LYS A 235 -15.78 25.04 -20.01
C LYS A 235 -15.51 25.00 -18.52
N VAL A 236 -14.28 25.27 -18.12
CA VAL A 236 -13.95 25.40 -16.70
C VAL A 236 -14.34 26.78 -16.23
N VAL A 237 -14.98 26.85 -15.06
CA VAL A 237 -15.26 28.11 -14.37
C VAL A 237 -14.15 28.33 -13.34
N VAL A 238 -13.19 29.18 -13.68
CA VAL A 238 -12.03 29.48 -12.83
C VAL A 238 -12.45 30.43 -11.72
N PRO A 239 -12.38 30.01 -10.44
CA PRO A 239 -12.63 30.91 -9.32
C PRO A 239 -11.41 31.81 -9.10
N ILE A 240 -11.67 33.09 -8.82
CA ILE A 240 -10.65 33.99 -8.28
C ILE A 240 -10.95 34.15 -6.79
N THR A 241 -9.97 33.78 -5.98
CA THR A 241 -10.04 33.79 -4.53
C THR A 241 -9.32 35.00 -3.97
N ASP A 242 -10.00 35.73 -3.08
CA ASP A 242 -9.44 36.87 -2.36
C ASP A 242 -9.48 36.61 -0.84
N TRP A 243 -8.60 37.28 -0.11
CA TRP A 243 -8.54 37.24 1.36
C TRP A 243 -9.22 38.47 1.94
N ASN A 244 -10.21 38.30 2.82
CA ASN A 244 -10.93 39.42 3.44
C ASN A 244 -10.37 39.86 4.81
N GLY A 245 -9.28 39.25 5.28
CA GLY A 245 -8.72 39.48 6.62
C GLY A 245 -8.98 38.34 7.60
N SER A 246 -9.95 37.46 7.33
CA SER A 246 -10.30 36.32 8.20
C SER A 246 -10.47 35.00 7.47
N GLU A 247 -10.92 35.01 6.22
CA GLU A 247 -11.14 33.81 5.42
C GLU A 247 -10.88 34.07 3.93
N TRP A 248 -10.57 32.99 3.23
CA TRP A 248 -10.53 32.98 1.78
C TRP A 248 -11.94 32.84 1.22
N PHE A 249 -12.30 33.70 0.27
CA PHE A 249 -13.61 33.67 -0.40
C PHE A 249 -13.46 33.81 -1.91
N VAL A 250 -14.45 33.35 -2.67
CA VAL A 250 -14.48 33.55 -4.14
C VAL A 250 -15.08 34.91 -4.43
N SER A 251 -14.29 35.82 -4.99
CA SER A 251 -14.75 37.16 -5.35
C SER A 251 -15.37 37.21 -6.74
N ARG A 252 -14.91 36.34 -7.64
CA ARG A 252 -15.41 36.24 -9.03
C ARG A 252 -15.13 34.86 -9.61
N GLU A 253 -15.88 34.54 -10.64
CA GLU A 253 -15.77 33.29 -11.39
C GLU A 253 -15.74 33.59 -12.88
N ILE A 254 -14.79 33.01 -13.60
CA ILE A 254 -14.53 33.31 -15.01
C ILE A 254 -14.59 32.02 -15.82
N PRO A 255 -15.61 31.83 -16.68
CA PRO A 255 -15.61 30.75 -17.64
C PRO A 255 -14.41 30.85 -18.58
N SER A 256 -13.76 29.72 -18.83
CA SER A 256 -12.51 29.66 -19.54
C SER A 256 -12.37 28.35 -20.31
N ASP A 257 -11.62 28.40 -21.40
CA ASP A 257 -11.28 27.24 -22.22
C ASP A 257 -10.02 26.52 -21.70
N VAL A 258 -9.57 26.83 -20.49
CA VAL A 258 -8.47 26.09 -19.85
C VAL A 258 -8.85 24.63 -19.64
N THR A 259 -7.96 23.74 -20.06
CA THR A 259 -8.14 22.29 -19.94
C THR A 259 -7.32 21.71 -18.79
N THR A 260 -6.45 22.50 -18.15
CA THR A 260 -5.63 22.07 -17.02
C THR A 260 -5.54 23.16 -15.96
N LEU A 261 -5.71 22.79 -14.68
CA LEU A 261 -5.63 23.71 -13.55
C LEU A 261 -4.95 23.05 -12.36
N ASN A 262 -3.95 23.71 -11.80
CA ASN A 262 -3.43 23.40 -10.48
C ASN A 262 -4.49 23.65 -9.42
N ALA A 263 -4.50 22.79 -8.40
CA ALA A 263 -5.28 22.94 -7.19
C ALA A 263 -4.33 23.18 -6.02
N SER A 264 -4.63 24.21 -5.23
CA SER A 264 -3.86 24.54 -4.04
C SER A 264 -4.37 23.79 -2.80
N GLY A 265 -3.51 23.78 -1.79
CA GLY A 265 -3.80 23.41 -0.42
C GLY A 265 -4.58 24.46 0.35
N SER A 266 -4.64 24.27 1.66
CA SER A 266 -5.38 25.13 2.60
C SER A 266 -4.74 26.51 2.71
N GLY A 267 -3.42 26.63 2.46
CA GLY A 267 -2.67 27.87 2.55
C GLY A 267 -3.21 28.98 1.64
N ASN A 268 -3.61 28.61 0.42
CA ASN A 268 -4.24 29.51 -0.57
C ASN A 268 -5.77 29.36 -0.66
N GLY A 269 -6.41 28.80 0.37
CA GLY A 269 -7.87 28.66 0.41
C GLY A 269 -8.43 27.71 -0.67
N HIS A 270 -7.65 26.69 -1.03
CA HIS A 270 -7.98 25.74 -2.10
C HIS A 270 -8.30 26.41 -3.44
N ALA A 271 -7.44 27.33 -3.88
CA ALA A 271 -7.54 28.00 -5.17
C ALA A 271 -7.35 27.02 -6.34
N LEU A 272 -7.95 27.36 -7.50
CA LEU A 272 -7.81 26.64 -8.77
C LEU A 272 -7.34 27.59 -9.86
N GLY A 273 -6.32 27.21 -10.63
CA GLY A 273 -5.75 28.10 -11.65
C GLY A 273 -4.55 27.51 -12.37
N ASN A 274 -3.97 28.24 -13.32
CA ASN A 274 -2.80 27.82 -14.10
C ASN A 274 -1.46 28.31 -13.53
N GLN A 275 -1.49 28.88 -12.33
CA GLN A 275 -0.32 29.41 -11.64
C GLN A 275 0.20 28.40 -10.61
N ASP A 276 1.46 28.57 -10.24
CA ASP A 276 2.00 27.88 -9.08
C ASP A 276 1.48 28.56 -7.81
N TYR A 277 1.12 27.74 -6.83
CA TYR A 277 0.62 28.20 -5.54
C TYR A 277 1.69 28.00 -4.49
N THR A 278 1.94 29.04 -3.69
CA THR A 278 2.88 28.98 -2.58
C THR A 278 2.24 29.46 -1.28
N PHE A 279 2.62 28.86 -0.15
CA PHE A 279 2.23 29.33 1.18
C PHE A 279 3.48 29.43 2.07
N GLY A 280 3.83 30.65 2.48
CA GLY A 280 5.08 30.90 3.24
C GLY A 280 6.32 30.40 2.50
N ASP A 281 6.43 30.74 1.21
CA ASP A 281 7.48 30.32 0.26
C ASP A 281 7.58 28.82 -0.03
N LYS A 282 6.63 28.01 0.47
CA LYS A 282 6.56 26.56 0.20
C LYS A 282 5.54 26.26 -0.88
N ASP A 283 5.82 25.23 -1.68
CA ASP A 283 4.90 24.69 -2.69
C ASP A 283 3.59 24.20 -2.05
N ASP A 284 2.50 24.90 -2.37
CA ASP A 284 1.14 24.63 -1.89
C ASP A 284 0.28 23.96 -2.97
N VAL A 285 0.86 23.56 -4.11
CA VAL A 285 0.11 22.78 -5.11
C VAL A 285 -0.04 21.34 -4.60
N ILE A 286 -1.29 20.85 -4.56
CA ILE A 286 -1.61 19.47 -4.11
C ILE A 286 -1.98 18.54 -5.25
N GLY A 287 -2.22 19.08 -6.45
CA GLY A 287 -2.52 18.31 -7.64
C GLY A 287 -3.05 19.18 -8.78
N THR A 288 -3.49 18.53 -9.84
CA THR A 288 -3.93 19.19 -11.07
C THR A 288 -5.19 18.53 -11.60
N TYR A 289 -6.18 19.35 -11.97
CA TYR A 289 -7.31 18.91 -12.78
C TYR A 289 -6.94 18.94 -14.26
N SER A 290 -7.33 17.89 -14.99
CA SER A 290 -7.38 17.83 -16.45
C SER A 290 -8.83 17.66 -16.89
N VAL A 291 -9.26 18.45 -17.86
CA VAL A 291 -10.65 18.53 -18.32
C VAL A 291 -10.70 18.32 -19.82
N SER A 292 -11.42 17.29 -20.25
CA SER A 292 -11.75 17.07 -21.66
C SER A 292 -12.98 17.88 -22.04
N ALA A 293 -12.77 18.93 -22.84
CA ALA A 293 -13.86 19.78 -23.32
C ALA A 293 -14.89 19.00 -24.16
N GLU A 294 -14.47 17.97 -24.88
CA GLU A 294 -15.33 17.23 -25.82
C GLU A 294 -16.05 16.03 -25.20
N THR A 295 -15.44 15.38 -24.21
CA THR A 295 -16.06 14.21 -23.55
C THR A 295 -16.65 14.54 -22.20
N GLY A 296 -16.28 15.68 -21.61
CA GLY A 296 -16.67 16.09 -20.26
C GLY A 296 -15.95 15.32 -19.14
N LEU A 297 -14.99 14.45 -19.48
CA LEU A 297 -14.21 13.73 -18.49
C LEU A 297 -13.29 14.70 -17.74
N ILE A 298 -13.36 14.65 -16.41
CA ILE A 298 -12.52 15.42 -15.51
C ILE A 298 -11.67 14.45 -14.70
N THR A 299 -10.36 14.66 -14.69
CA THR A 299 -9.40 13.87 -13.92
C THR A 299 -8.65 14.77 -12.95
N PHE A 300 -8.60 14.38 -11.68
CA PHE A 300 -7.69 14.96 -10.71
C PHE A 300 -6.49 14.04 -10.50
N THR A 301 -5.30 14.60 -10.68
CA THR A 301 -4.02 13.92 -10.45
C THR A 301 -3.31 14.59 -9.27
N PRO A 302 -3.13 13.89 -8.14
CA PRO A 302 -2.34 14.40 -7.02
C PRO A 302 -0.91 14.79 -7.46
N LYS A 303 -0.35 15.84 -6.86
CA LYS A 303 1.05 16.20 -7.05
C LYS A 303 1.92 15.31 -6.17
N LYS A 304 2.76 14.49 -6.80
CA LYS A 304 3.80 13.74 -6.08
C LYS A 304 4.83 14.71 -5.53
N LYS A 305 5.14 14.59 -4.24
CA LYS A 305 6.17 15.35 -3.54
C LYS A 305 7.18 14.39 -2.90
N TYR A 306 8.29 14.94 -2.42
CA TYR A 306 9.38 14.18 -1.81
C TYR A 306 9.73 14.77 -0.46
N GLN A 307 9.92 13.90 0.52
CA GLN A 307 10.39 14.27 1.84
C GLN A 307 11.88 14.67 1.80
N SER A 308 12.40 15.18 2.92
CA SER A 308 13.82 15.53 3.02
C SER A 308 14.70 14.41 3.59
N THR A 309 14.10 13.40 4.22
CA THR A 309 14.83 12.28 4.80
C THR A 309 15.41 11.38 3.72
N ARG A 310 16.74 11.32 3.68
CA ARG A 310 17.51 10.40 2.85
C ARG A 310 17.60 9.02 3.52
N HIS A 311 17.56 7.97 2.70
CA HIS A 311 17.86 6.61 3.10
C HIS A 311 18.87 5.99 2.13
N GLN A 312 19.86 5.27 2.64
CA GLN A 312 20.84 4.57 1.81
C GLN A 312 21.37 3.30 2.47
N GLU A 313 21.49 2.25 1.66
CA GLU A 313 21.98 0.94 2.08
C GLU A 313 23.41 0.68 1.60
N TYR A 314 24.20 0.05 2.46
CA TYR A 314 25.60 -0.24 2.25
C TYR A 314 25.92 -1.67 2.68
N VAL A 315 26.95 -2.23 2.05
CA VAL A 315 27.62 -3.45 2.52
C VAL A 315 29.11 -3.22 2.55
N ASN A 316 29.72 -3.33 3.72
CA ASN A 316 31.17 -3.45 3.83
C ASN A 316 31.57 -4.90 3.54
N ILE A 317 32.44 -5.08 2.55
CA ILE A 317 32.84 -6.42 2.09
C ILE A 317 34.23 -6.82 2.57
N GLY A 318 34.94 -5.97 3.31
CA GLY A 318 36.30 -6.23 3.78
C GLY A 318 37.26 -6.61 2.65
N ASP A 319 37.91 -7.77 2.80
CA ASP A 319 38.85 -8.34 1.83
C ASP A 319 38.19 -9.25 0.77
N ASN A 320 36.86 -9.36 0.79
CA ASN A 320 36.13 -10.05 -0.27
C ASN A 320 36.27 -9.28 -1.59
N GLN A 321 36.22 -9.98 -2.71
CA GLN A 321 36.44 -9.39 -4.02
C GLN A 321 35.12 -8.87 -4.60
N PHE A 322 35.01 -7.57 -4.81
CA PHE A 322 33.90 -6.96 -5.54
C PHE A 322 33.84 -7.42 -6.99
N ILE A 323 32.63 -7.72 -7.48
CA ILE A 323 32.32 -8.04 -8.87
C ILE A 323 31.26 -7.04 -9.34
N ALA A 324 31.69 -6.10 -10.18
CA ALA A 324 30.79 -5.12 -10.79
C ALA A 324 29.78 -5.82 -11.71
N ILE A 325 28.52 -5.39 -11.61
CA ILE A 325 27.46 -5.83 -12.52
C ILE A 325 27.26 -4.73 -13.58
N PRO A 326 27.34 -5.05 -14.89
CA PRO A 326 27.14 -4.04 -15.93
C PRO A 326 25.81 -3.31 -15.79
N LYS A 327 25.84 -1.98 -15.93
CA LYS A 327 24.67 -1.09 -15.82
C LYS A 327 23.98 -1.07 -14.44
N SER A 328 24.62 -1.62 -13.40
CA SER A 328 24.18 -1.39 -12.03
C SER A 328 24.44 0.06 -11.61
N SER A 329 23.58 0.59 -10.73
CA SER A 329 23.77 1.82 -9.97
C SER A 329 24.79 1.65 -8.84
N VAL A 330 25.07 0.41 -8.45
CA VAL A 330 25.94 0.06 -7.32
C VAL A 330 27.41 0.13 -7.73
N THR A 331 28.19 0.75 -6.85
CA THR A 331 29.65 0.92 -6.98
C THR A 331 30.35 0.44 -5.72
N TYR A 332 31.68 0.36 -5.78
CA TYR A 332 32.53 -0.05 -4.67
C TYR A 332 33.58 1.01 -4.38
N ASP A 333 33.69 1.41 -3.11
CA ASP A 333 34.75 2.27 -2.60
C ASP A 333 35.85 1.41 -1.95
N ALA A 334 37.04 1.43 -2.53
CA ALA A 334 38.18 0.65 -2.05
C ALA A 334 38.77 1.17 -0.73
N ALA A 335 38.54 2.43 -0.36
CA ALA A 335 39.04 3.04 0.86
C ALA A 335 38.18 2.66 2.07
N THR A 336 36.86 2.72 1.94
CA THR A 336 35.93 2.33 3.01
C THR A 336 35.58 0.84 2.97
N LYS A 337 35.83 0.16 1.84
CA LYS A 337 35.39 -1.21 1.53
C LYS A 337 33.88 -1.35 1.38
N GLU A 338 33.17 -0.25 1.17
CA GLU A 338 31.71 -0.25 1.06
C GLU A 338 31.23 -0.39 -0.38
N VAL A 339 30.14 -1.13 -0.53
CA VAL A 339 29.39 -1.34 -1.77
C VAL A 339 28.02 -0.68 -1.60
N THR A 340 27.65 0.23 -2.50
CA THR A 340 26.40 1.01 -2.41
C THR A 340 26.05 1.71 -3.74
N SER A 341 24.82 2.22 -3.88
CA SER A 341 24.47 3.18 -4.92
C SER A 341 24.75 4.61 -4.45
N VAL A 342 25.71 5.29 -5.08
CA VAL A 342 26.11 6.67 -4.70
C VAL A 342 25.00 7.68 -4.98
N ASN A 343 24.20 7.46 -6.03
CA ASN A 343 23.08 8.32 -6.42
C ASN A 343 21.74 7.66 -6.10
N ASP A 344 20.67 8.44 -6.12
CA ASP A 344 19.30 7.94 -6.02
C ASP A 344 19.08 6.89 -7.10
N ASN A 345 18.69 5.68 -6.69
CA ASN A 345 18.33 4.60 -7.59
C ASN A 345 16.86 4.20 -7.43
N GLN A 346 16.08 4.91 -6.62
CA GLN A 346 14.69 4.59 -6.33
C GLN A 346 13.73 5.33 -7.26
N TYR A 347 14.01 6.58 -7.62
CA TYR A 347 13.06 7.42 -8.36
C TYR A 347 13.64 7.97 -9.66
N ILE A 348 12.92 7.74 -10.77
CA ILE A 348 13.27 8.35 -12.07
C ILE A 348 13.24 9.88 -11.99
N ASP A 349 12.33 10.43 -11.19
CA ASP A 349 12.19 11.87 -10.92
C ASP A 349 13.47 12.46 -10.26
N HIS A 350 14.33 11.62 -9.67
CA HIS A 350 15.64 11.99 -9.09
C HIS A 350 16.84 11.50 -9.92
N GLY A 351 16.62 11.06 -11.15
CA GLY A 351 17.68 10.66 -12.09
C GLY A 351 17.99 9.17 -12.13
N SER A 352 17.23 8.33 -11.41
CA SER A 352 17.34 6.88 -11.56
C SER A 352 16.90 6.43 -12.97
N VAL A 353 17.51 5.35 -13.48
CA VAL A 353 17.11 4.73 -14.76
C VAL A 353 15.76 4.01 -14.64
N TYR A 354 15.48 3.42 -13.48
CA TYR A 354 14.26 2.67 -13.19
C TYR A 354 13.70 3.13 -11.84
N ASN A 355 12.37 3.09 -11.68
CA ASN A 355 11.79 3.18 -10.35
C ASN A 355 12.13 1.91 -9.57
N GLY A 356 12.35 2.04 -8.26
CA GLY A 356 12.49 0.88 -7.37
C GLY A 356 11.18 0.12 -7.28
N GLU A 357 10.07 0.82 -7.08
CA GLU A 357 8.74 0.21 -7.03
C GLU A 357 8.13 -0.05 -8.42
N THR A 358 7.26 -1.06 -8.48
CA THR A 358 6.46 -1.38 -9.68
C THR A 358 5.16 -0.58 -9.67
N THR A 359 4.92 0.18 -10.74
CA THR A 359 3.67 0.91 -10.98
C THR A 359 2.76 0.11 -11.91
N SER A 360 1.57 0.63 -12.22
CA SER A 360 0.66 0.02 -13.18
C SER A 360 1.26 -0.15 -14.58
N ASP A 361 2.11 0.79 -15.00
CA ASP A 361 2.69 0.87 -16.34
C ASP A 361 4.18 0.48 -16.40
N LEU A 362 4.90 0.54 -15.28
CA LEU A 362 6.35 0.34 -15.24
C LEU A 362 6.74 -0.73 -14.23
N THR A 363 7.53 -1.70 -14.69
CA THR A 363 8.16 -2.70 -13.81
C THR A 363 9.31 -2.05 -13.04
N GLY A 364 9.22 -2.09 -11.71
CA GLY A 364 10.27 -1.62 -10.82
C GLY A 364 11.46 -2.56 -10.78
N TRP A 365 12.65 -2.05 -10.44
CA TRP A 365 13.85 -2.88 -10.36
C TRP A 365 13.94 -3.68 -9.07
N ASP A 366 13.40 -3.17 -7.96
CA ASP A 366 13.61 -3.74 -6.63
C ASP A 366 12.59 -4.83 -6.29
N ASN A 367 12.64 -5.90 -7.08
CA ASN A 367 11.84 -7.10 -6.91
C ASN A 367 12.66 -8.30 -7.38
N GLU A 368 12.63 -9.40 -6.62
CA GLU A 368 13.40 -10.63 -6.91
C GLU A 368 13.18 -11.19 -8.31
N ASP A 369 11.97 -11.04 -8.85
CA ASP A 369 11.59 -11.53 -10.17
C ASP A 369 11.81 -10.47 -11.27
N SER A 370 12.18 -9.24 -10.91
CA SER A 370 12.36 -8.15 -11.86
C SER A 370 13.46 -8.47 -12.88
N PRO A 371 13.23 -8.20 -14.18
CA PRO A 371 14.31 -8.25 -15.16
C PRO A 371 15.38 -7.18 -14.92
N TYR A 372 15.08 -6.17 -14.10
CA TYR A 372 15.96 -5.05 -13.78
C TYR A 372 16.63 -5.16 -12.40
N LEU A 373 16.46 -6.27 -11.67
CA LEU A 373 17.07 -6.47 -10.33
C LEU A 373 18.57 -6.15 -10.27
N TYR A 374 19.28 -6.38 -11.38
CA TYR A 374 20.70 -6.06 -11.52
C TYR A 374 21.03 -4.59 -11.26
N TYR A 375 20.06 -3.68 -11.41
CA TYR A 375 20.26 -2.25 -11.36
C TYR A 375 20.62 -1.76 -9.95
N GLY A 376 20.10 -2.38 -8.88
CA GLY A 376 20.55 -2.13 -7.52
C GLY A 376 21.40 -3.28 -6.97
N GLY A 377 22.12 -3.98 -7.85
CA GLY A 377 22.82 -5.23 -7.51
C GLY A 377 24.32 -5.21 -7.76
N ALA A 378 25.05 -6.00 -6.99
CA ALA A 378 26.46 -6.32 -7.19
C ALA A 378 26.73 -7.80 -6.91
N GLY A 379 27.87 -8.31 -7.40
CA GLY A 379 28.39 -9.61 -6.99
C GLY A 379 29.57 -9.43 -6.04
N ILE A 380 29.78 -10.43 -5.18
CA ILE A 380 31.05 -10.56 -4.46
C ILE A 380 31.56 -11.99 -4.56
N LYS A 381 32.86 -12.15 -4.78
CA LYS A 381 33.54 -13.41 -4.56
C LYS A 381 34.06 -13.42 -3.12
N MET A 382 33.54 -14.35 -2.34
CA MET A 382 33.86 -14.49 -0.93
C MET A 382 35.24 -15.13 -0.77
N THR A 383 36.10 -14.48 0.01
CA THR A 383 37.37 -14.97 0.55
C THR A 383 37.22 -15.34 2.03
N ASN A 384 36.27 -14.70 2.72
CA ASN A 384 35.83 -15.04 4.07
C ASN A 384 34.30 -14.86 4.19
N GLY A 385 33.74 -15.21 5.35
CA GLY A 385 32.31 -15.12 5.64
C GLY A 385 31.82 -13.76 6.12
N HIS A 386 32.72 -12.79 6.33
CA HIS A 386 32.41 -11.57 7.07
C HIS A 386 31.87 -10.46 6.17
N LEU A 387 30.70 -9.91 6.51
CA LEU A 387 30.07 -8.78 5.85
C LEU A 387 29.46 -7.84 6.90
N VAL A 388 29.39 -6.54 6.60
CA VAL A 388 28.71 -5.57 7.47
C VAL A 388 27.65 -4.80 6.69
N PHE A 389 26.39 -5.00 7.05
CA PHE A 389 25.23 -4.36 6.45
C PHE A 389 24.88 -3.08 7.22
N THR A 390 24.75 -1.97 6.52
CA THR A 390 24.36 -0.67 7.10
C THR A 390 23.21 -0.06 6.32
N ALA A 391 22.13 0.34 6.99
CA ALA A 391 21.10 1.23 6.45
C ALA A 391 21.16 2.56 7.20
N ASP A 392 21.46 3.63 6.48
CA ASP A 392 21.59 4.99 7.01
C ASP A 392 20.33 5.80 6.68
N GLY A 393 19.75 6.44 7.70
CA GLY A 393 18.52 7.23 7.59
C GLY A 393 17.21 6.44 7.70
N ALA A 394 16.13 7.11 8.11
CA ALA A 394 14.80 6.48 8.19
C ALA A 394 14.26 6.18 6.79
N ASN A 395 13.37 5.19 6.67
CA ASN A 395 12.76 4.90 5.38
C ASN A 395 11.90 6.08 4.87
N ALA A 396 11.36 6.88 5.78
CA ALA A 396 10.62 8.12 5.54
C ALA A 396 10.59 8.97 6.83
N ASP A 397 10.13 10.21 6.74
CA ASP A 397 9.88 11.06 7.90
C ASP A 397 8.98 10.34 8.92
N GLY A 398 9.44 10.23 10.18
CA GLY A 398 8.71 9.56 11.26
C GLY A 398 8.64 8.03 11.15
N ALA A 399 9.24 7.42 10.13
CA ALA A 399 9.29 5.98 9.98
C ALA A 399 10.54 5.37 10.66
N PRO A 400 10.49 4.09 11.05
CA PRO A 400 11.67 3.32 11.42
C PRO A 400 12.72 3.27 10.29
N THR A 401 13.98 3.07 10.66
CA THR A 401 15.02 2.60 9.74
C THR A 401 14.95 1.08 9.72
N VAL A 402 14.81 0.51 8.53
CA VAL A 402 14.70 -0.94 8.32
C VAL A 402 15.66 -1.34 7.23
N TYR A 403 16.36 -2.46 7.43
CA TYR A 403 17.17 -3.10 6.42
C TYR A 403 16.81 -4.57 6.31
N TRP A 404 16.34 -4.98 5.13
CA TRP A 404 16.35 -6.38 4.73
C TRP A 404 17.55 -6.65 3.84
N PHE A 405 18.42 -7.55 4.27
CA PHE A 405 19.50 -8.04 3.45
C PHE A 405 19.41 -9.56 3.30
N ALA A 406 19.91 -10.06 2.17
CA ALA A 406 19.92 -11.47 1.84
C ALA A 406 21.32 -11.89 1.35
N ILE A 407 21.80 -13.03 1.84
CA ILE A 407 23.03 -13.65 1.36
C ILE A 407 22.63 -14.90 0.60
N ASN A 408 22.75 -14.87 -0.72
CA ASN A 408 22.44 -16.00 -1.60
C ASN A 408 23.26 -15.92 -2.90
N SER A 409 23.21 -16.95 -3.73
CA SER A 409 23.94 -16.98 -5.02
C SER A 409 23.10 -16.48 -6.20
N ASN A 410 21.94 -15.84 -5.98
CA ASN A 410 21.06 -15.37 -7.04
C ASN A 410 21.48 -13.97 -7.53
N LEU A 411 22.51 -13.88 -8.37
CA LEU A 411 22.95 -12.60 -8.93
C LEU A 411 21.91 -12.03 -9.90
N GLY A 412 21.47 -10.80 -9.65
CA GLY A 412 20.74 -10.02 -10.65
C GLY A 412 21.68 -9.68 -11.80
N LEU A 413 21.55 -10.34 -12.95
CA LEU A 413 22.33 -10.01 -14.15
C LEU A 413 21.42 -9.38 -15.20
N PRO A 414 21.91 -8.43 -16.03
CA PRO A 414 21.15 -7.89 -17.14
C PRO A 414 20.62 -9.01 -18.03
N LYS A 415 19.30 -9.12 -18.12
CA LYS A 415 18.62 -10.04 -19.04
C LYS A 415 18.46 -9.37 -20.41
N ASN A 416 18.32 -10.17 -21.46
CA ASN A 416 17.96 -9.63 -22.78
C ASN A 416 16.58 -8.94 -22.66
N PRO A 417 16.46 -7.62 -22.96
CA PRO A 417 15.22 -6.86 -22.75
C PRO A 417 14.09 -7.24 -23.72
N GLY A 418 14.32 -8.15 -24.68
CA GLY A 418 13.38 -8.47 -25.74
C GLY A 418 13.46 -7.47 -26.90
N GLU A 419 12.45 -7.44 -27.76
CA GLU A 419 12.39 -6.47 -28.86
C GLU A 419 12.11 -5.07 -28.31
N LYS A 420 12.73 -4.06 -28.94
CA LYS A 420 12.46 -2.66 -28.63
C LYS A 420 10.95 -2.42 -28.78
N PRO A 421 10.26 -1.78 -27.82
CA PRO A 421 8.86 -1.43 -27.98
C PRO A 421 8.64 -0.69 -29.31
N GLU A 422 7.64 -1.11 -30.09
CA GLU A 422 7.25 -0.36 -31.27
C GLU A 422 6.82 1.04 -30.83
N GLU A 423 7.34 2.07 -31.50
CA GLU A 423 6.85 3.43 -31.29
C GLU A 423 5.33 3.44 -31.53
N PRO A 424 4.55 4.14 -30.68
CA PRO A 424 3.11 4.22 -30.87
C PRO A 424 2.81 4.66 -32.30
N LYS A 425 2.06 3.84 -33.05
CA LYS A 425 1.57 4.29 -34.36
C LYS A 425 0.73 5.52 -34.12
N ALA A 426 1.12 6.63 -34.77
CA ALA A 426 0.34 7.86 -34.73
C ALA A 426 -1.13 7.54 -35.06
N PRO A 427 -2.09 8.10 -34.31
CA PRO A 427 -3.49 7.85 -34.60
C PRO A 427 -3.79 8.22 -36.05
N THR A 428 -4.48 7.33 -36.76
CA THR A 428 -4.94 7.63 -38.11
C THR A 428 -5.85 8.85 -38.04
N PRO A 429 -5.60 9.93 -38.80
CA PRO A 429 -6.49 11.09 -38.82
C PRO A 429 -7.93 10.63 -39.06
N PRO A 430 -8.93 11.21 -38.37
CA PRO A 430 -10.32 10.84 -38.59
C PRO A 430 -10.65 11.00 -40.07
N THR A 431 -11.23 9.96 -40.66
CA THR A 431 -11.73 10.01 -42.03
C THR A 431 -12.77 11.12 -42.10
N ALA A 432 -12.55 12.12 -42.96
CA ALA A 432 -13.51 13.21 -43.15
C ALA A 432 -14.91 12.63 -43.39
N PRO A 433 -15.96 13.13 -42.72
CA PRO A 433 -17.30 12.61 -42.92
C PRO A 433 -17.66 12.70 -44.39
N THR A 434 -18.05 11.56 -44.98
CA THR A 434 -18.58 11.51 -46.34
C THR A 434 -19.75 12.48 -46.43
N LYS A 435 -19.62 13.52 -47.28
CA LYS A 435 -20.72 14.44 -47.58
C LYS A 435 -21.98 13.61 -47.87
N PRO A 436 -23.14 13.93 -47.26
CA PRO A 436 -24.38 13.25 -47.60
C PRO A 436 -24.60 13.39 -49.11
N LEU A 437 -24.77 12.26 -49.81
CA LEU A 437 -25.20 12.27 -51.19
C LEU A 437 -26.61 12.86 -51.22
N MET A 438 -26.73 14.13 -51.62
CA MET A 438 -28.02 14.67 -52.02
C MET A 438 -28.47 13.89 -53.26
N LYS A 439 -29.44 13.00 -53.10
CA LYS A 439 -30.18 12.45 -54.24
C LYS A 439 -30.98 13.59 -54.86
N THR A 440 -30.50 14.13 -55.96
CA THR A 440 -31.28 15.00 -56.83
C THR A 440 -32.39 14.14 -57.46
N VAL A 441 -33.62 14.27 -56.95
CA VAL A 441 -34.79 13.69 -57.61
C VAL A 441 -35.12 14.57 -58.81
N GLY A 442 -34.65 14.15 -59.99
CA GLY A 442 -35.09 14.70 -61.27
C GLY A 442 -36.45 14.14 -61.64
N ILE A 443 -37.48 14.97 -61.55
CA ILE A 443 -38.82 14.66 -62.05
C ILE A 443 -38.82 14.99 -63.54
N ASN A 444 -39.11 14.02 -64.40
CA ASN A 444 -39.61 14.29 -65.75
C ASN A 444 -40.78 13.33 -66.05
N PRO A 445 -41.87 13.81 -66.69
CA PRO A 445 -43.20 13.24 -66.56
C PRO A 445 -43.45 12.07 -67.51
N GLN A 446 -44.05 11.00 -67.00
CA GLN A 446 -44.61 9.92 -67.81
C GLN A 446 -46.14 10.03 -67.83
N ALA A 447 -46.71 9.91 -69.02
CA ALA A 447 -48.15 10.03 -69.29
C ALA A 447 -48.99 9.04 -68.46
N PRO A 448 -50.21 9.42 -68.05
CA PRO A 448 -51.02 8.69 -67.09
C PRO A 448 -51.58 7.40 -67.67
N THR A 449 -51.36 6.28 -66.98
CA THR A 449 -52.12 5.04 -67.16
C THR A 449 -53.50 5.19 -66.49
N PRO A 450 -54.59 4.71 -67.11
CA PRO A 450 -55.95 4.83 -66.55
C PRO A 450 -56.08 4.11 -65.19
N PRO A 451 -56.91 4.64 -64.26
CA PRO A 451 -57.12 4.03 -62.96
C PRO A 451 -57.92 2.73 -63.08
N THR A 452 -57.45 1.70 -62.40
CA THR A 452 -58.20 0.46 -62.17
C THR A 452 -59.39 0.76 -61.23
N PRO A 453 -60.61 0.27 -61.50
CA PRO A 453 -61.78 0.53 -60.67
C PRO A 453 -61.59 0.09 -59.20
N PRO A 454 -62.20 0.79 -58.22
CA PRO A 454 -62.09 0.43 -56.81
C PRO A 454 -62.65 -0.98 -56.55
N LYS A 455 -61.87 -1.79 -55.85
CA LYS A 455 -62.36 -3.03 -55.24
C LYS A 455 -63.17 -2.66 -54.01
N GLU A 456 -64.40 -3.19 -53.92
CA GLU A 456 -65.34 -2.90 -52.84
C GLU A 456 -64.74 -3.14 -51.43
N PRO A 457 -65.12 -2.32 -50.43
CA PRO A 457 -64.66 -2.48 -49.07
C PRO A 457 -65.28 -3.71 -48.42
N VAL A 458 -64.45 -4.65 -47.98
CA VAL A 458 -64.87 -5.73 -47.08
C VAL A 458 -64.83 -5.20 -45.65
N VAL A 459 -65.96 -5.28 -44.96
CA VAL A 459 -66.22 -4.78 -43.61
C VAL A 459 -65.32 -5.48 -42.57
N PRO A 460 -64.59 -4.75 -41.71
CA PRO A 460 -63.97 -5.33 -40.52
C PRO A 460 -65.04 -5.70 -39.48
N THR A 461 -64.97 -6.92 -38.96
CA THR A 461 -65.83 -7.40 -37.86
C THR A 461 -65.48 -6.67 -36.55
N PRO A 462 -66.45 -6.33 -35.69
CA PRO A 462 -66.29 -5.29 -34.66
C PRO A 462 -65.48 -5.74 -33.44
N PRO A 463 -64.66 -4.87 -32.81
CA PRO A 463 -64.23 -5.07 -31.43
C PRO A 463 -65.44 -4.87 -30.49
N THR A 464 -65.65 -5.80 -29.58
CA THR A 464 -66.66 -5.73 -28.50
C THR A 464 -65.99 -5.18 -27.23
N PRO A 465 -66.66 -4.35 -26.42
CA PRO A 465 -66.01 -3.24 -25.70
C PRO A 465 -65.51 -3.59 -24.30
N GLU A 466 -64.38 -3.00 -23.90
CA GLU A 466 -64.11 -2.70 -22.50
C GLU A 466 -64.55 -1.26 -22.21
N VAL A 467 -65.61 -1.12 -21.42
CA VAL A 467 -66.03 0.15 -20.83
C VAL A 467 -65.35 0.29 -19.47
N VAL A 468 -64.75 1.46 -19.30
CA VAL A 468 -64.06 1.97 -18.12
C VAL A 468 -65.03 2.19 -16.96
N GLU A 469 -64.66 1.75 -15.75
CA GLU A 469 -65.14 2.38 -14.50
C GLU A 469 -63.99 2.79 -13.58
N VAL A 470 -63.89 4.12 -13.43
CA VAL A 470 -63.55 4.96 -12.27
C VAL A 470 -62.44 4.52 -11.29
N PRO A 471 -61.42 5.37 -11.03
CA PRO A 471 -60.33 5.08 -10.10
C PRO A 471 -60.81 4.95 -8.65
N GLY A 472 -60.58 3.77 -8.07
CA GLY A 472 -60.61 3.57 -6.62
C GLY A 472 -59.45 4.29 -5.92
N LYS A 473 -59.76 4.85 -4.76
CA LYS A 473 -58.92 5.57 -3.78
C LYS A 473 -57.49 5.00 -3.63
N PRO A 474 -56.46 5.85 -3.39
CA PRO A 474 -55.08 5.40 -3.22
C PRO A 474 -54.95 4.42 -2.06
N GLN A 475 -54.49 3.21 -2.34
CA GLN A 475 -54.09 2.24 -1.34
C GLN A 475 -52.69 2.63 -0.84
N ALA A 476 -52.52 2.68 0.47
CA ALA A 476 -51.26 3.04 1.12
C ALA A 476 -50.11 2.14 0.65
N PRO A 477 -48.88 2.68 0.53
CA PRO A 477 -47.73 1.89 0.10
C PRO A 477 -47.47 0.75 1.11
N THR A 478 -47.34 -0.46 0.58
CA THR A 478 -46.88 -1.63 1.33
C THR A 478 -45.42 -1.39 1.75
N PRO A 479 -45.02 -1.68 3.01
CA PRO A 479 -43.63 -1.52 3.44
C PRO A 479 -42.68 -2.41 2.65
N PRO A 480 -41.40 -2.04 2.50
CA PRO A 480 -40.41 -2.86 1.82
C PRO A 480 -40.27 -4.21 2.52
N THR A 481 -40.16 -5.27 1.71
CA THR A 481 -39.89 -6.63 2.16
C THR A 481 -38.50 -6.67 2.80
N GLY A 482 -38.42 -7.12 4.06
CA GLY A 482 -37.16 -7.26 4.79
C GLY A 482 -36.20 -8.28 4.16
N PRO A 483 -34.93 -8.31 4.61
CA PRO A 483 -33.93 -9.21 4.06
C PRO A 483 -34.33 -10.68 4.28
N VAL A 484 -34.15 -11.49 3.24
CA VAL A 484 -34.37 -12.93 3.26
C VAL A 484 -33.34 -13.57 4.21
N ALA A 485 -33.82 -14.30 5.21
CA ALA A 485 -32.98 -15.06 6.13
C ALA A 485 -32.23 -16.19 5.40
N PRO A 486 -30.97 -16.49 5.77
CA PRO A 486 -30.23 -17.60 5.18
C PRO A 486 -30.90 -18.94 5.52
N THR A 487 -30.91 -19.84 4.54
CA THR A 487 -31.46 -21.19 4.64
C THR A 487 -30.70 -22.00 5.71
N PRO A 488 -31.39 -22.69 6.63
CA PRO A 488 -30.72 -23.50 7.65
C PRO A 488 -30.00 -24.71 7.02
N PRO A 489 -28.84 -25.11 7.55
CA PRO A 489 -28.11 -26.26 7.04
C PRO A 489 -28.91 -27.56 7.28
N THR A 490 -28.91 -28.42 6.27
CA THR A 490 -29.51 -29.75 6.31
C THR A 490 -28.83 -30.60 7.41
N PRO A 491 -29.57 -31.31 8.27
CA PRO A 491 -28.96 -32.14 9.31
C PRO A 491 -28.17 -33.30 8.70
N LYS A 492 -26.89 -33.40 9.06
CA LYS A 492 -26.12 -34.64 8.90
C LYS A 492 -26.69 -35.69 9.85
N VAL A 493 -27.11 -36.82 9.30
CA VAL A 493 -27.40 -38.03 10.08
C VAL A 493 -26.06 -38.56 10.61
N VAL A 494 -25.95 -38.60 11.94
CA VAL A 494 -24.85 -39.20 12.69
C VAL A 494 -25.23 -40.66 12.94
N GLU A 495 -24.49 -41.61 12.39
CA GLU A 495 -24.54 -42.99 12.85
C GLU A 495 -23.84 -43.10 14.21
N VAL A 496 -24.53 -43.75 15.15
CA VAL A 496 -24.11 -43.97 16.53
C VAL A 496 -22.95 -44.97 16.59
N PRO A 497 -21.87 -44.71 17.34
CA PRO A 497 -20.80 -45.68 17.54
C PRO A 497 -21.28 -46.86 18.39
N ALA A 498 -21.02 -48.08 17.93
CA ALA A 498 -21.13 -49.29 18.74
C ALA A 498 -20.03 -49.32 19.83
N LYS A 499 -20.38 -49.93 20.96
CA LYS A 499 -19.62 -50.05 22.22
C LYS A 499 -18.25 -50.74 22.05
N PRO A 500 -17.22 -50.43 22.86
CA PRO A 500 -15.87 -50.98 22.69
C PRO A 500 -15.80 -52.46 23.02
N VAL A 501 -15.05 -53.21 22.22
CA VAL A 501 -14.60 -54.59 22.51
C VAL A 501 -13.16 -54.53 23.01
N GLU A 502 -12.88 -55.31 24.05
CA GLU A 502 -11.62 -55.42 24.79
C GLU A 502 -10.44 -55.90 23.90
N PRO A 503 -9.20 -55.39 24.09
CA PRO A 503 -8.08 -55.72 23.21
C PRO A 503 -7.50 -57.10 23.51
N THR A 504 -7.27 -57.89 22.45
CA THR A 504 -6.49 -59.14 22.51
C THR A 504 -5.01 -58.87 22.15
N PRO A 505 -4.02 -59.54 22.79
CA PRO A 505 -2.58 -59.26 22.60
C PRO A 505 -2.03 -59.72 21.23
N PRO A 506 -0.82 -59.27 20.83
CA PRO A 506 -0.39 -59.24 19.44
C PRO A 506 0.15 -60.58 18.94
N THR A 507 -0.04 -60.85 17.65
CA THR A 507 0.61 -61.97 16.94
C THR A 507 1.59 -61.42 15.90
N GLY A 508 2.80 -61.98 15.89
CA GLY A 508 3.98 -61.50 15.16
C GLY A 508 3.93 -61.58 13.63
N PRO A 509 5.03 -61.22 12.94
CA PRO A 509 5.03 -60.90 11.52
C PRO A 509 4.95 -62.14 10.65
N VAL A 510 4.15 -62.09 9.58
CA VAL A 510 4.10 -63.12 8.54
C VAL A 510 4.76 -62.58 7.27
N ALA A 511 5.73 -63.34 6.76
CA ALA A 511 6.51 -63.05 5.55
C ALA A 511 5.65 -63.12 4.26
N PRO A 512 6.03 -62.40 3.19
CA PRO A 512 5.16 -62.17 2.04
C PRO A 512 5.16 -63.33 1.06
N THR A 513 4.02 -63.57 0.40
CA THR A 513 3.91 -64.50 -0.74
C THR A 513 3.54 -63.72 -2.01
N PRO A 514 4.33 -63.83 -3.10
CA PRO A 514 4.12 -63.05 -4.32
C PRO A 514 3.15 -63.76 -5.28
N PRO A 515 2.26 -63.01 -5.96
CA PRO A 515 1.78 -63.45 -7.26
C PRO A 515 1.73 -62.34 -8.33
N THR A 516 2.56 -62.54 -9.35
CA THR A 516 2.29 -62.67 -10.81
C THR A 516 1.42 -61.61 -11.53
N PRO A 517 1.86 -61.12 -12.72
CA PRO A 517 1.40 -59.86 -13.30
C PRO A 517 0.01 -59.97 -13.92
N LYS A 518 -0.85 -58.98 -13.61
CA LYS A 518 -2.04 -58.69 -14.40
C LYS A 518 -1.74 -57.56 -15.39
N VAL A 519 -1.90 -57.89 -16.67
CA VAL A 519 -2.03 -56.91 -17.76
C VAL A 519 -3.36 -56.18 -17.56
N VAL A 520 -3.30 -54.85 -17.41
CA VAL A 520 -4.47 -53.97 -17.31
C VAL A 520 -4.33 -52.91 -18.40
N GLU A 521 -5.43 -52.71 -19.13
CA GLU A 521 -5.59 -51.72 -20.19
C GLU A 521 -5.23 -50.31 -19.71
N VAL A 522 -4.54 -49.58 -20.58
CA VAL A 522 -4.10 -48.19 -20.40
C VAL A 522 -5.33 -47.27 -20.25
N PRO A 523 -5.53 -46.64 -19.08
CA PRO A 523 -6.40 -45.47 -18.99
C PRO A 523 -5.67 -44.28 -19.64
N ALA A 524 -6.41 -43.44 -20.35
CA ALA A 524 -5.90 -42.20 -20.93
C ALA A 524 -5.12 -41.38 -19.88
N LYS A 525 -4.01 -40.78 -20.34
CA LYS A 525 -3.09 -39.92 -19.57
C LYS A 525 -3.91 -38.94 -18.70
N PRO A 526 -3.68 -38.87 -17.38
CA PRO A 526 -4.24 -37.81 -16.55
C PRO A 526 -3.79 -36.46 -17.12
N VAL A 527 -4.74 -35.55 -17.32
CA VAL A 527 -4.42 -34.13 -17.52
C VAL A 527 -3.62 -33.71 -16.29
N GLU A 528 -2.42 -33.15 -16.51
CA GLU A 528 -1.61 -32.60 -15.43
C GLU A 528 -2.50 -31.71 -14.56
N PRO A 529 -2.44 -31.84 -13.21
CA PRO A 529 -3.03 -30.83 -12.35
C PRO A 529 -2.43 -29.50 -12.80
N LYS A 530 -3.27 -28.51 -13.13
CA LYS A 530 -2.78 -27.13 -13.20
C LYS A 530 -2.01 -26.91 -11.91
N THR A 531 -0.72 -26.63 -12.03
CA THR A 531 0.12 -26.19 -10.92
C THR A 531 -0.69 -25.10 -10.23
N PRO A 532 -1.03 -25.24 -8.94
CA PRO A 532 -1.58 -24.11 -8.19
C PRO A 532 -0.65 -22.94 -8.48
N ALA A 533 -1.20 -21.79 -8.89
CA ALA A 533 -0.39 -20.59 -9.04
C ALA A 533 0.47 -20.48 -7.78
N LYS A 534 1.80 -20.52 -7.96
CA LYS A 534 2.77 -20.26 -6.89
C LYS A 534 2.22 -19.03 -6.17
N PRO A 535 1.96 -19.05 -4.86
CA PRO A 535 1.67 -17.81 -4.17
C PRO A 535 2.90 -16.92 -4.39
N THR A 536 2.79 -15.97 -5.30
CA THR A 536 3.73 -14.87 -5.45
C THR A 536 3.48 -14.00 -4.23
N VAL A 537 4.29 -14.21 -3.20
CA VAL A 537 4.42 -13.24 -2.13
C VAL A 537 5.21 -12.08 -2.72
N VAL A 538 4.49 -11.11 -3.28
CA VAL A 538 5.10 -9.88 -3.79
C VAL A 538 5.42 -9.01 -2.58
N TRP A 539 6.64 -9.10 -2.07
CA TRP A 539 7.18 -8.12 -1.14
C TRP A 539 7.58 -6.89 -1.93
N HIS A 540 6.82 -5.80 -1.83
CA HIS A 540 7.39 -4.48 -2.11
C HIS A 540 7.81 -3.91 -0.74
N LYS A 541 9.11 -3.65 -0.60
CA LYS A 541 9.68 -3.10 0.63
C LYS A 541 9.84 -1.60 0.44
N ASN A 542 9.62 -0.85 1.53
CA ASN A 542 9.49 0.62 1.61
C ASN A 542 8.05 1.16 1.49
N TYR A 543 7.09 0.54 2.18
CA TYR A 543 5.78 1.18 2.39
C TYR A 543 5.70 1.92 3.71
N VAL A 544 5.44 3.22 3.62
CA VAL A 544 4.77 4.02 4.65
C VAL A 544 3.33 4.18 4.20
N VAL A 545 2.44 3.35 4.73
CA VAL A 545 0.99 3.59 4.61
C VAL A 545 0.53 4.14 5.95
N GLU A 546 0.25 5.44 6.03
CA GLU A 546 -0.60 5.95 7.10
C GLU A 546 -2.02 5.43 6.87
N ARG A 547 -2.33 4.26 7.43
CA ARG A 547 -3.74 3.87 7.62
C ARG A 547 -4.22 4.53 8.91
N VAL A 548 -4.77 5.73 8.81
CA VAL A 548 -5.70 6.19 9.84
C VAL A 548 -7.02 5.46 9.62
N SER A 549 -7.12 4.21 10.10
CA SER A 549 -8.41 3.56 10.24
C SER A 549 -9.13 4.20 11.43
N HIS A 550 -9.99 5.19 11.16
CA HIS A 550 -11.08 5.49 12.07
C HIS A 550 -12.04 4.29 12.03
N VAL A 551 -11.76 3.27 12.84
CA VAL A 551 -12.79 2.34 13.25
C VAL A 551 -13.70 3.13 14.17
N VAL A 552 -14.81 3.62 13.63
CA VAL A 552 -15.91 4.10 14.47
C VAL A 552 -16.34 2.88 15.28
N PRO A 553 -16.19 2.88 16.62
CA PRO A 553 -16.72 1.81 17.44
C PRO A 553 -18.23 1.73 17.20
N PRO A 554 -18.84 0.55 17.07
CA PRO A 554 -20.29 0.46 17.09
C PRO A 554 -20.77 1.12 18.38
N THR A 555 -21.68 2.08 18.24
CA THR A 555 -22.29 2.79 19.37
C THR A 555 -22.78 1.74 20.38
N PRO A 556 -22.31 1.77 21.64
CA PRO A 556 -22.79 0.84 22.65
C PRO A 556 -24.31 0.99 22.77
N LYS A 557 -25.05 -0.11 22.59
CA LYS A 557 -26.47 -0.12 22.93
C LYS A 557 -26.58 0.20 24.41
N THR A 558 -27.28 1.29 24.74
CA THR A 558 -27.59 1.69 26.09
C THR A 558 -28.16 0.49 26.86
N PRO A 559 -27.58 0.09 28.00
CA PRO A 559 -28.12 -0.98 28.82
C PRO A 559 -29.54 -0.62 29.25
N GLN A 560 -30.50 -1.52 29.01
CA GLN A 560 -31.84 -1.38 29.58
C GLN A 560 -31.71 -1.36 31.11
N LYS A 561 -32.29 -0.33 31.72
CA LYS A 561 -32.39 -0.13 33.17
C LYS A 561 -32.96 -1.40 33.82
N PRO A 562 -32.29 -1.98 34.84
CA PRO A 562 -32.84 -3.11 35.59
C PRO A 562 -34.18 -2.73 36.24
N VAL A 563 -35.18 -3.59 36.08
CA VAL A 563 -36.48 -3.42 36.74
C VAL A 563 -36.31 -3.75 38.22
N THR A 564 -36.53 -2.77 39.09
CA THR A 564 -36.43 -2.92 40.54
C THR A 564 -37.59 -3.77 41.08
N PRO A 565 -37.34 -4.77 41.95
CA PRO A 565 -38.41 -5.48 42.65
C PRO A 565 -39.07 -4.56 43.71
N PRO A 566 -40.38 -4.70 43.99
CA PRO A 566 -41.06 -3.90 44.99
C PRO A 566 -40.62 -4.32 46.40
N THR A 567 -40.27 -3.34 47.24
CA THR A 567 -39.92 -3.54 48.66
C THR A 567 -41.09 -3.07 49.55
N PRO A 568 -41.40 -3.75 50.68
CA PRO A 568 -42.60 -3.52 51.50
C PRO A 568 -42.52 -2.24 52.37
N PRO A 569 -43.65 -1.78 52.95
CA PRO A 569 -43.75 -0.45 53.59
C PRO A 569 -43.07 -0.37 54.97
N THR A 570 -42.45 0.78 55.24
CA THR A 570 -41.81 1.14 56.52
C THR A 570 -42.81 1.79 57.48
N PRO A 571 -42.73 1.57 58.81
CA PRO A 571 -43.43 2.36 59.81
C PRO A 571 -42.59 3.53 60.37
N ASP A 572 -43.11 4.75 60.15
CA ASP A 572 -43.35 5.91 61.03
C ASP A 572 -42.54 6.23 62.32
N THR A 573 -42.13 7.51 62.36
CA THR A 573 -42.12 8.51 63.48
C THR A 573 -40.86 8.72 64.36
N GLU A 574 -40.24 9.90 64.13
CA GLU A 574 -39.75 11.01 65.00
C GLU A 574 -39.53 10.77 66.53
N VAL A 575 -38.65 11.44 67.30
CA VAL A 575 -38.34 12.89 67.47
C VAL A 575 -37.00 13.09 68.30
N PRO A 576 -36.56 14.28 68.84
CA PRO A 576 -35.31 15.01 68.43
C PRO A 576 -34.35 15.41 69.59
N VAL A 577 -33.23 16.14 69.33
CA VAL A 577 -32.67 17.23 70.21
C VAL A 577 -31.73 18.21 69.42
N VAL A 578 -32.26 19.39 69.03
CA VAL A 578 -31.81 20.81 69.30
C VAL A 578 -30.31 21.19 69.12
N ALA A 579 -29.90 21.93 68.06
CA ALA A 579 -29.86 23.41 67.81
C ALA A 579 -28.50 24.06 68.21
N GLN A 580 -27.83 25.01 67.54
CA GLN A 580 -27.86 25.83 66.28
C GLN A 580 -26.52 26.67 66.34
N PRO A 581 -26.15 27.65 65.48
CA PRO A 581 -26.46 28.03 64.08
C PRO A 581 -25.15 28.21 63.19
N GLU A 582 -25.08 28.03 61.86
CA GLU A 582 -25.70 28.71 60.69
C GLU A 582 -25.30 30.22 60.55
N LEU A 583 -24.67 30.74 59.48
CA LEU A 583 -25.06 30.95 58.05
C LEU A 583 -23.96 31.86 57.36
N PRO A 584 -24.01 32.25 56.04
CA PRO A 584 -24.70 31.70 54.87
C PRO A 584 -23.84 31.57 53.57
N GLN A 585 -24.43 30.86 52.61
CA GLN A 585 -24.10 30.75 51.17
C GLN A 585 -24.55 31.96 50.33
N THR A 586 -24.01 32.06 49.10
CA THR A 586 -24.71 32.26 47.80
C THR A 586 -23.70 31.84 46.71
N GLY A 587 -23.91 30.92 45.75
CA GLY A 587 -24.93 30.86 44.67
C GLY A 587 -24.59 31.91 43.59
N GLU A 588 -24.42 31.71 42.28
CA GLU A 588 -24.77 30.66 41.29
C GLU A 588 -23.94 30.86 39.98
N HIS A 589 -24.25 30.03 38.98
CA HIS A 589 -23.63 29.63 37.71
C HIS A 589 -23.38 30.63 36.54
N THR A 590 -22.67 30.08 35.53
CA THR A 590 -22.59 30.39 34.07
C THR A 590 -21.43 31.33 33.66
N SER A 591 -20.67 31.17 32.56
CA SER A 591 -20.88 30.57 31.22
C SER A 591 -19.52 30.40 30.48
N ASN A 592 -19.54 29.65 29.36
CA ASN A 592 -18.42 29.43 28.44
C ASN A 592 -17.95 30.71 27.71
N ALA A 593 -16.66 31.05 27.77
CA ALA A 593 -15.89 31.71 26.70
C ALA A 593 -14.40 31.86 27.06
N GLY A 594 -13.51 31.43 26.16
CA GLY A 594 -12.17 32.01 26.00
C GLY A 594 -11.00 31.32 26.72
N PHE A 595 -10.38 30.33 26.08
CA PHE A 595 -8.97 30.00 26.34
C PHE A 595 -8.25 29.63 25.02
N LEU A 596 -8.01 30.67 24.22
CA LEU A 596 -7.01 30.72 23.17
C LEU A 596 -6.13 31.93 23.48
N GLY A 597 -4.82 31.70 23.62
CA GLY A 597 -3.81 32.76 23.56
C GLY A 597 -3.12 33.10 24.88
N LEU A 598 -2.06 32.35 25.21
CA LEU A 598 -0.88 32.96 25.84
C LEU A 598 0.34 32.03 25.73
N LEU A 599 1.18 32.25 24.71
CA LEU A 599 2.62 31.88 24.75
C LEU A 599 3.35 32.57 23.59
N SER A 600 3.54 33.88 23.74
CA SER A 600 4.48 34.65 22.94
C SER A 600 5.15 35.67 23.86
N MET A 601 6.37 35.37 24.30
CA MET A 601 7.46 36.30 24.63
C MET A 601 8.52 35.53 25.41
N ILE A 602 9.70 35.36 24.82
CA ILE A 602 11.03 35.42 25.48
C ILE A 602 12.10 35.20 24.39
N PHE A 603 12.70 36.31 23.94
CA PHE A 603 14.14 36.55 23.68
C PHE A 603 14.35 37.56 22.54
N ALA A 604 14.24 38.83 22.90
CA ALA A 604 14.97 39.90 22.24
C ALA A 604 15.85 40.57 23.31
N ALA A 605 17.12 40.20 23.34
CA ALA A 605 18.16 40.91 24.07
C ALA A 605 19.49 40.68 23.36
N PHE A 606 19.79 41.51 22.36
CA PHE A 606 21.14 42.04 22.09
C PHE A 606 21.01 43.24 21.14
N ILE A 607 20.88 44.42 21.75
CA ILE A 607 21.60 45.69 21.45
C ILE A 607 22.47 45.57 20.17
N GLY A 608 22.25 46.28 19.07
CA GLY A 608 22.00 47.71 18.91
C GLY A 608 23.30 48.40 18.48
N PHE A 609 23.38 48.94 17.25
CA PHE A 609 24.09 50.20 16.93
C PHE A 609 23.93 50.61 15.45
N PHE A 610 23.79 51.92 15.21
CA PHE A 610 23.62 52.67 13.94
C PHE A 610 22.20 52.59 13.32
N LYS A 611 21.24 53.48 13.61
CA LYS A 611 21.18 54.96 13.63
C LYS A 611 21.29 55.62 12.24
N ARG A 612 20.14 56.17 11.80
CA ARG A 612 19.90 57.36 10.93
C ARG A 612 20.27 57.21 9.45
N HIS A 613 19.57 57.77 8.47
CA HIS A 613 18.53 58.82 8.34
C HIS A 613 17.97 58.66 6.90
N LYS A 614 16.68 58.82 6.56
CA LYS A 614 15.96 60.07 6.17
C LYS A 614 14.66 59.55 5.47
N GLU A 615 13.42 59.91 5.85
CA GLU A 615 12.68 61.16 5.51
C GLU A 615 12.88 61.54 4.03
N ASP A 616 11.88 61.51 3.14
CA ASP A 616 10.45 61.85 3.27
C ASP A 616 9.47 60.76 2.80
#